data_AF-A0A4D6GU66-F1
#
_entry.id   AF-A0A4D6GU66-F1
#
_cell.length_a   1.000
_cell.length_b   1.000
_cell.length_c   1.000
_cell.angle_alpha   90.00
_cell.angle_beta   90.00
_cell.angle_gamma   90.00
#
_symmetry.space_group_name_H-M   'P 1'
#
loop_
_entity.id
_entity.type
_entity.pdbx_description
1 polymer ?
#
loop_
_entity_poly.entity_id
_entity_poly.type
_entity_poly.pdbx_seq_one_letter_code
_entity_poly.pdbx_strand_id
1 'polypeptide(L)'
;MNTDTSTSSTSTATTSNNNDLLCVQYGFPDGKGPHRAPRLQMISEPIPDGAETVSPIYKIPREQYEYQRDMENPYRVGGGYKMKATEIQDECQADDRVLYPIHIESDVYHEEGPETLLSWFREFVEDYLDVPFDTCTLYFSGRRSIHVHVPRFVSGEADRERLKELAKSYCRETGANLDLGLYSEKRIFRIPGVEHAKTGIPKVEIETEWDRTRIFREANGATPSTPATYADVLWDVFGQARLTAGTSGPDMDASKNLLQEHASDKTLLEFKPDESEDEIETPLIERVDEHPEDPADVPEWSMYNTQEFSPYALASGNPRSVAALRVKDGAFARRDKRGAATMVPAYFYGAIGCNGGFTKHDVHAPLQLSKMDYRKWDYSPGEKVVIIGGKSGSSRIFSVSSREATEVGHALRRDEDGRDMALNYLAEQGYDIGASGSATSSSRETTASRSGEYSNEIGTIWPARENQGNDVEALQWKAEQGDIHTLSRGEKVSLACRFLQNGWQPTWEWFEEQFGSTFKPEVTWRNLKGIVENPDFEKYDDVDVPPKPT
;
A
#
# COMPACT_ATOMS: atom_id res chain seq x y z
N MET A 1 43.61 -35.58 -22.41
CA MET A 1 42.70 -36.14 -21.41
C MET A 1 42.34 -35.04 -20.43
N ASN A 2 41.22 -34.39 -20.68
CA ASN A 2 40.36 -33.77 -19.67
C ASN A 2 39.04 -33.43 -20.37
N THR A 3 37.99 -33.65 -19.60
CA THR A 3 36.58 -33.73 -19.93
C THR A 3 35.94 -32.34 -20.00
N ASP A 4 35.35 -32.01 -21.15
CA ASP A 4 34.34 -30.96 -21.25
C ASP A 4 32.98 -31.62 -21.52
N THR A 5 32.15 -31.64 -20.48
CA THR A 5 30.74 -32.07 -20.54
C THR A 5 29.89 -30.81 -20.60
N SER A 6 29.54 -30.36 -21.80
CA SER A 6 28.47 -29.37 -21.99
C SER A 6 27.15 -30.10 -22.19
N THR A 7 26.35 -30.12 -21.14
CA THR A 7 24.97 -30.60 -21.14
C THR A 7 24.09 -29.60 -21.91
N SER A 8 23.64 -29.99 -23.10
CA SER A 8 22.61 -29.27 -23.85
C SER A 8 21.24 -29.70 -23.32
N SER A 9 20.67 -28.91 -22.40
CA SER A 9 19.26 -29.01 -22.02
C SER A 9 18.42 -28.38 -23.12
N THR A 10 17.86 -29.23 -23.99
CA THR A 10 16.85 -28.82 -24.97
C THR A 10 15.54 -28.63 -24.22
N SER A 11 15.18 -27.38 -23.97
CA SER A 11 13.86 -26.96 -23.50
C SER A 11 12.84 -27.24 -24.61
N THR A 12 12.10 -28.34 -24.47
CA THR A 12 10.94 -28.61 -25.32
C THR A 12 9.84 -27.64 -24.93
N ALA A 13 9.67 -26.58 -25.71
CA ALA A 13 8.47 -25.76 -25.68
C ALA A 13 7.28 -26.64 -26.07
N THR A 14 6.45 -27.01 -25.10
CA THR A 14 5.20 -27.74 -25.34
C THR A 14 4.20 -26.76 -25.96
N THR A 15 4.13 -26.77 -27.29
CA THR A 15 3.05 -26.16 -28.07
C THR A 15 1.70 -26.66 -27.56
N SER A 16 0.92 -25.75 -26.97
CA SER A 16 -0.47 -25.98 -26.55
C SER A 16 -1.34 -26.38 -27.76
N ASN A 17 -1.72 -27.64 -27.82
CA ASN A 17 -2.74 -28.13 -28.74
C ASN A 17 -4.11 -27.99 -28.05
N ASN A 18 -4.94 -27.07 -28.54
CA ASN A 18 -6.33 -26.81 -28.15
C ASN A 18 -7.23 -28.06 -28.25
N ASN A 19 -7.17 -28.98 -27.29
CA ASN A 19 -8.01 -30.19 -27.28
C ASN A 19 -8.54 -30.57 -25.88
N ASP A 20 -8.48 -29.63 -24.94
CA ASP A 20 -9.00 -29.83 -23.59
C ASP A 20 -10.53 -29.80 -23.57
N LEU A 21 -11.09 -30.69 -22.77
CA LEU A 21 -12.51 -30.79 -22.47
C LEU A 21 -12.79 -30.09 -21.14
N LEU A 22 -13.86 -29.31 -21.10
CA LEU A 22 -14.30 -28.64 -19.89
C LEU A 22 -15.21 -29.56 -19.09
N CYS A 23 -14.78 -29.89 -17.88
CA CYS A 23 -15.46 -30.86 -17.05
C CYS A 23 -15.69 -30.35 -15.63
N VAL A 24 -16.71 -30.90 -14.97
CA VAL A 24 -17.10 -30.59 -13.59
C VAL A 24 -17.37 -31.86 -12.81
N GLN A 25 -17.34 -31.77 -11.48
CA GLN A 25 -17.77 -32.80 -10.55
C GLN A 25 -19.11 -32.42 -9.94
N TYR A 26 -20.07 -33.33 -9.97
CA TYR A 26 -21.34 -33.14 -9.28
C TYR A 26 -21.32 -33.68 -7.86
N GLY A 27 -22.00 -33.00 -6.94
CA GLY A 27 -22.22 -33.43 -5.56
C GLY A 27 -23.67 -33.81 -5.32
N PHE A 28 -23.89 -34.76 -4.41
CA PHE A 28 -25.18 -35.36 -4.11
C PHE A 28 -25.50 -35.23 -2.61
N PRO A 29 -26.80 -35.22 -2.23
CA PRO A 29 -27.19 -35.21 -0.83
C PRO A 29 -26.78 -36.50 -0.12
N ASP A 30 -26.59 -36.39 1.19
CA ASP A 30 -26.25 -37.52 2.04
C ASP A 30 -27.32 -38.62 1.95
N GLY A 31 -26.88 -39.86 1.71
CA GLY A 31 -27.75 -41.05 1.64
C GLY A 31 -28.30 -41.41 0.25
N LYS A 32 -28.03 -40.62 -0.80
CA LYS A 32 -28.40 -40.94 -2.20
C LYS A 32 -27.22 -41.37 -3.09
N GLY A 33 -26.08 -41.73 -2.52
CA GLY A 33 -24.89 -42.16 -3.26
C GLY A 33 -23.59 -41.65 -2.63
N PRO A 34 -22.47 -41.65 -3.38
CA PRO A 34 -21.26 -40.96 -2.95
C PRO A 34 -21.53 -39.46 -2.88
N HIS A 35 -21.11 -38.78 -1.81
CA HIS A 35 -21.31 -37.34 -1.60
C HIS A 35 -20.78 -36.48 -2.77
N ARG A 36 -19.77 -36.99 -3.50
CA ARG A 36 -19.27 -36.43 -4.76
C ARG A 36 -19.16 -37.53 -5.82
N ALA A 37 -19.46 -37.18 -7.07
CA ALA A 37 -19.31 -38.09 -8.21
C ALA A 37 -17.86 -38.57 -8.31
N PRO A 38 -17.61 -39.88 -8.53
CA PRO A 38 -16.25 -40.39 -8.59
C PRO A 38 -15.51 -40.05 -9.89
N ARG A 39 -16.19 -39.41 -10.85
CA ARG A 39 -15.70 -38.99 -12.17
C ARG A 39 -16.12 -37.55 -12.45
N LEU A 40 -15.33 -36.89 -13.29
CA LEU A 40 -15.66 -35.60 -13.88
C LEU A 40 -16.51 -35.82 -15.14
N GLN A 41 -17.51 -35.00 -15.36
CA GLN A 41 -18.39 -35.01 -16.54
C GLN A 41 -18.19 -33.75 -17.35
N MET A 42 -18.31 -33.83 -18.68
CA MET A 42 -18.27 -32.64 -19.52
C MET A 42 -19.45 -31.73 -19.17
N ILE A 43 -19.24 -30.42 -19.24
CA ILE A 43 -20.30 -29.44 -18.93
C ILE A 43 -21.52 -29.54 -19.85
N SER A 44 -21.35 -30.13 -21.05
CA SER A 44 -22.41 -30.38 -22.02
C SER A 44 -23.12 -31.72 -21.82
N GLU A 45 -22.67 -32.56 -20.89
CA GLU A 45 -23.39 -33.77 -20.51
C GLU A 45 -24.59 -33.42 -19.61
N PRO A 46 -25.66 -34.23 -19.64
CA PRO A 46 -26.80 -34.02 -18.76
C PRO A 46 -26.40 -34.01 -17.29
N ILE A 47 -26.92 -33.06 -16.53
CA ILE A 47 -26.75 -33.03 -15.07
C ILE A 47 -27.33 -34.35 -14.50
N PRO A 48 -26.56 -35.10 -13.69
CA PRO A 48 -27.04 -36.34 -13.12
C PRO A 48 -28.29 -36.16 -12.25
N ASP A 49 -29.21 -37.11 -12.33
CA ASP A 49 -30.41 -37.13 -11.49
C ASP A 49 -30.05 -37.03 -10.00
N GLY A 50 -30.62 -36.04 -9.32
CA GLY A 50 -30.40 -35.80 -7.90
C GLY A 50 -29.07 -35.12 -7.54
N ALA A 51 -28.29 -34.67 -8.52
CA ALA A 51 -27.17 -33.77 -8.26
C ALA A 51 -27.67 -32.43 -7.69
N GLU A 52 -27.07 -31.97 -6.60
CA GLU A 52 -27.43 -30.71 -5.96
C GLU A 52 -26.40 -29.61 -6.22
N THR A 53 -25.13 -30.00 -6.36
CA THR A 53 -24.01 -29.08 -6.45
C THR A 53 -23.05 -29.42 -7.57
N VAL A 54 -22.26 -28.45 -7.99
CA VAL A 54 -21.29 -28.54 -9.08
C VAL A 54 -19.97 -27.87 -8.65
N SER A 55 -18.85 -28.46 -9.03
CA SER A 55 -17.51 -27.94 -8.75
C SER A 55 -17.11 -26.77 -9.67
N PRO A 56 -15.90 -26.20 -9.52
CA PRO A 56 -15.27 -25.41 -10.56
C PRO A 56 -15.04 -26.25 -11.82
N ILE A 57 -14.67 -25.58 -12.92
CA ILE A 57 -14.48 -26.21 -14.22
C ILE A 57 -13.01 -26.59 -14.40
N TYR A 58 -12.76 -27.83 -14.81
CA TYR A 58 -11.43 -28.39 -15.04
C TYR A 58 -11.20 -28.55 -16.53
N LYS A 59 -10.05 -28.08 -17.03
CA LYS A 59 -9.59 -28.29 -18.42
C LYS A 59 -8.84 -29.62 -18.50
N ILE A 60 -9.49 -30.64 -19.02
CA ILE A 60 -8.99 -32.03 -19.02
C ILE A 60 -8.64 -32.44 -20.44
N PRO A 61 -7.40 -32.91 -20.72
CA PRO A 61 -7.05 -33.49 -22.01
C PRO A 61 -8.01 -34.63 -22.38
N ARG A 62 -8.44 -34.68 -23.64
CA ARG A 62 -9.38 -35.70 -24.14
C ARG A 62 -9.00 -37.13 -23.74
N GLU A 63 -7.73 -37.49 -23.84
CA GLU A 63 -7.23 -38.82 -23.48
C GLU A 63 -7.44 -39.15 -21.99
N GLN A 64 -7.23 -38.16 -21.11
CA GLN A 64 -7.45 -38.31 -19.67
C GLN A 64 -8.95 -38.46 -19.34
N TYR A 65 -9.81 -37.72 -20.04
CA TYR A 65 -11.27 -37.87 -19.92
C TYR A 65 -11.74 -39.25 -20.39
N GLU A 66 -11.30 -39.71 -21.56
CA GLU A 66 -11.66 -41.03 -22.10
C GLU A 66 -11.17 -42.15 -21.17
N TYR A 67 -9.97 -42.02 -20.61
CA TYR A 67 -9.45 -42.96 -19.62
C TYR A 67 -10.36 -43.06 -18.39
N GLN A 68 -10.74 -41.95 -17.73
CA GLN A 68 -11.63 -42.04 -16.57
C GLN A 68 -13.03 -42.56 -16.91
N ARG A 69 -13.53 -42.31 -18.13
CA ARG A 69 -14.83 -42.79 -18.61
C ARG A 69 -14.81 -44.31 -18.78
N ASP A 70 -13.71 -44.84 -19.31
CA ASP A 70 -13.59 -46.26 -19.66
C ASP A 70 -13.08 -47.11 -18.48
N MET A 71 -12.67 -46.49 -17.37
CA MET A 71 -12.32 -47.20 -16.13
C MET A 71 -13.49 -48.06 -15.64
N GLU A 72 -13.22 -49.30 -15.23
CA GLU A 72 -14.26 -50.18 -14.66
C GLU A 72 -14.64 -49.74 -13.23
N ASN A 73 -13.64 -49.33 -12.44
CA ASN A 73 -13.84 -48.89 -11.05
C ASN A 73 -13.14 -47.55 -10.77
N PRO A 74 -13.89 -46.43 -10.69
CA PRO A 74 -13.31 -45.10 -10.49
C PRO A 74 -12.82 -44.84 -9.05
N TYR A 75 -12.94 -45.81 -8.13
CA TYR A 75 -12.44 -45.72 -6.75
C TYR A 75 -11.11 -46.46 -6.52
N ARG A 76 -10.67 -47.30 -7.46
CA ARG A 76 -9.38 -48.00 -7.37
C ARG A 76 -8.30 -47.17 -8.07
N VAL A 77 -7.82 -46.15 -7.37
CA VAL A 77 -6.82 -45.21 -7.86
C VAL A 77 -5.48 -45.44 -7.16
N GLY A 78 -4.38 -45.30 -7.88
CA GLY A 78 -3.02 -45.32 -7.32
C GLY A 78 -2.73 -44.06 -6.49
N GLY A 79 -1.55 -43.97 -5.87
CA GLY A 79 -1.08 -42.70 -5.28
C GLY A 79 -1.79 -42.20 -4.01
N GLY A 80 -2.70 -42.98 -3.41
CA GLY A 80 -3.38 -42.61 -2.17
C GLY A 80 -4.73 -41.89 -2.35
N TYR A 81 -5.20 -41.73 -3.58
CA TYR A 81 -6.49 -41.11 -3.88
C TYR A 81 -7.67 -42.05 -3.65
N LYS A 82 -8.79 -41.50 -3.17
CA LYS A 82 -10.03 -42.26 -2.92
C LYS A 82 -10.91 -42.40 -4.16
N MET A 83 -10.77 -41.50 -5.15
CA MET A 83 -11.55 -41.51 -6.38
C MET A 83 -10.80 -40.80 -7.51
N LYS A 84 -11.07 -41.19 -8.76
CA LYS A 84 -10.36 -40.70 -9.96
C LYS A 84 -10.59 -39.21 -10.18
N ALA A 85 -11.80 -38.72 -9.90
CA ALA A 85 -12.08 -37.29 -9.96
C ALA A 85 -11.12 -36.46 -9.09
N THR A 86 -10.84 -36.87 -7.86
CA THR A 86 -9.95 -36.10 -6.95
C THR A 86 -8.53 -36.04 -7.47
N GLU A 87 -7.99 -37.16 -7.97
CA GLU A 87 -6.66 -37.20 -8.60
C GLU A 87 -6.58 -36.22 -9.77
N ILE A 88 -7.57 -36.26 -10.70
CA ILE A 88 -7.59 -35.35 -11.85
C ILE A 88 -7.73 -33.88 -11.40
N GLN A 89 -8.55 -33.61 -10.39
CA GLN A 89 -8.70 -32.26 -9.85
C GLN A 89 -7.39 -31.73 -9.26
N ASP A 90 -6.67 -32.55 -8.48
CA ASP A 90 -5.36 -32.17 -7.91
C ASP A 90 -4.33 -31.91 -9.01
N GLU A 91 -4.28 -32.75 -10.04
CA GLU A 91 -3.43 -32.51 -11.22
C GLU A 91 -3.79 -31.21 -11.94
N CYS A 92 -5.09 -30.96 -12.16
CA CYS A 92 -5.52 -29.72 -12.81
C CYS A 92 -5.18 -28.47 -11.98
N GLN A 93 -5.28 -28.54 -10.65
CA GLN A 93 -4.87 -27.44 -9.77
C GLN A 93 -3.37 -27.21 -9.81
N ALA A 94 -2.57 -28.29 -9.79
CA ALA A 94 -1.11 -28.20 -9.90
C ALA A 94 -0.64 -27.63 -11.24
N ASP A 95 -1.39 -27.86 -12.31
CA ASP A 95 -1.09 -27.40 -13.67
C ASP A 95 -1.80 -26.09 -14.06
N ASP A 96 -2.46 -25.39 -13.13
CA ASP A 96 -3.28 -24.19 -13.39
C ASP A 96 -4.36 -24.38 -14.49
N ARG A 97 -4.88 -25.60 -14.60
CA ARG A 97 -5.93 -26.02 -15.55
C ARG A 97 -7.34 -25.92 -14.96
N VAL A 98 -7.59 -24.96 -14.07
CA VAL A 98 -8.90 -24.77 -13.41
C VAL A 98 -9.47 -23.40 -13.73
N LEU A 99 -10.75 -23.35 -14.07
CA LEU A 99 -11.54 -22.13 -14.19
C LEU A 99 -12.55 -22.06 -13.04
N TYR A 100 -12.49 -20.97 -12.29
CA TYR A 100 -13.36 -20.69 -11.18
C TYR A 100 -14.41 -19.65 -11.60
N PRO A 101 -15.69 -20.03 -11.75
CA PRO A 101 -16.76 -19.05 -11.93
C PRO A 101 -16.80 -18.09 -10.73
N ILE A 102 -16.91 -16.78 -11.00
CA ILE A 102 -16.97 -15.80 -9.92
C ILE A 102 -18.39 -15.76 -9.35
N HIS A 103 -18.53 -16.22 -8.12
CA HIS A 103 -19.76 -16.15 -7.34
C HIS A 103 -19.54 -15.32 -6.07
N ILE A 104 -20.53 -14.52 -5.71
CA ILE A 104 -20.54 -13.73 -4.47
C ILE A 104 -21.77 -14.12 -3.66
N GLU A 105 -21.62 -14.28 -2.34
CA GLU A 105 -22.70 -14.61 -1.43
C GLU A 105 -22.51 -13.85 -0.12
N SER A 106 -23.62 -13.63 0.59
CA SER A 106 -23.61 -13.25 1.99
C SER A 106 -24.71 -14.01 2.72
N ASP A 107 -24.41 -14.52 3.93
CA ASP A 107 -25.34 -15.33 4.72
C ASP A 107 -26.06 -14.54 5.84
N VAL A 108 -25.82 -13.22 5.93
CA VAL A 108 -26.47 -12.29 6.88
C VAL A 108 -27.75 -11.64 6.31
N TYR A 109 -28.38 -12.27 5.31
CA TYR A 109 -29.60 -11.77 4.65
C TYR A 109 -30.74 -11.41 5.62
N HIS A 110 -30.90 -12.17 6.70
CA HIS A 110 -31.97 -11.91 7.67
C HIS A 110 -31.67 -10.74 8.62
N GLU A 111 -30.39 -10.41 8.81
CA GLU A 111 -29.91 -9.37 9.71
C GLU A 111 -29.88 -8.03 8.98
N GLU A 112 -29.29 -8.00 7.79
CA GLU A 112 -29.05 -6.78 7.01
C GLU A 112 -30.15 -6.49 5.98
N GLY A 113 -30.82 -7.52 5.48
CA GLY A 113 -31.86 -7.40 4.44
C GLY A 113 -31.32 -7.37 3.00
N PRO A 114 -32.20 -7.55 2.00
CA PRO A 114 -31.81 -7.63 0.60
C PRO A 114 -31.16 -6.34 0.08
N GLU A 115 -31.65 -5.17 0.47
CA GLU A 115 -31.16 -3.87 -0.04
C GLU A 115 -29.68 -3.66 0.31
N THR A 116 -29.30 -3.87 1.57
CA THR A 116 -27.91 -3.77 2.04
C THR A 116 -27.00 -4.77 1.33
N LEU A 117 -27.43 -6.04 1.22
CA LEU A 117 -26.67 -7.07 0.52
C LEU A 117 -26.44 -6.72 -0.94
N LEU A 118 -27.50 -6.25 -1.64
CA LEU A 118 -27.40 -5.83 -3.03
C LEU A 118 -26.50 -4.62 -3.21
N SER A 119 -26.50 -3.68 -2.26
CA SER A 119 -25.54 -2.56 -2.26
C SER A 119 -24.10 -3.06 -2.17
N TRP A 120 -23.82 -3.99 -1.25
CA TRP A 120 -22.47 -4.56 -1.12
C TRP A 120 -22.03 -5.31 -2.37
N PHE A 121 -22.93 -6.12 -2.94
CA PHE A 121 -22.60 -6.87 -4.14
C PHE A 121 -22.38 -5.95 -5.34
N ARG A 122 -23.19 -4.90 -5.48
CA ARG A 122 -23.02 -3.91 -6.55
C ARG A 122 -21.67 -3.23 -6.46
N GLU A 123 -21.34 -2.68 -5.30
CA GLU A 123 -20.07 -1.98 -5.07
C GLU A 123 -18.88 -2.90 -5.32
N PHE A 124 -18.89 -4.13 -4.79
CA PHE A 124 -17.80 -5.08 -5.05
C PHE A 124 -17.67 -5.45 -6.54
N VAL A 125 -18.77 -5.68 -7.23
CA VAL A 125 -18.76 -6.08 -8.65
C VAL A 125 -18.34 -4.91 -9.56
N GLU A 126 -18.89 -3.72 -9.34
CA GLU A 126 -18.62 -2.54 -10.18
C GLU A 126 -17.23 -1.95 -9.88
N ASP A 127 -16.89 -1.74 -8.60
CA ASP A 127 -15.70 -0.98 -8.22
C ASP A 127 -14.44 -1.84 -8.10
N TYR A 128 -14.59 -3.12 -7.70
CA TYR A 128 -13.44 -4.01 -7.47
C TYR A 128 -13.21 -5.02 -8.61
N LEU A 129 -14.28 -5.47 -9.27
CA LEU A 129 -14.16 -6.42 -10.39
C LEU A 129 -14.28 -5.75 -11.77
N ASP A 130 -14.63 -4.46 -11.83
CA ASP A 130 -14.86 -3.71 -13.08
C ASP A 130 -15.87 -4.41 -14.00
N VAL A 131 -16.97 -4.91 -13.42
CA VAL A 131 -18.05 -5.56 -14.14
C VAL A 131 -19.36 -4.79 -13.91
N PRO A 132 -20.13 -4.48 -14.96
CA PRO A 132 -21.46 -3.88 -14.77
C PRO A 132 -22.40 -4.82 -14.00
N PHE A 133 -22.93 -4.38 -12.86
CA PHE A 133 -23.73 -5.25 -11.98
C PHE A 133 -25.03 -5.74 -12.63
N ASP A 134 -25.57 -4.98 -13.58
CA ASP A 134 -26.76 -5.34 -14.37
C ASP A 134 -26.53 -6.52 -15.33
N THR A 135 -25.28 -6.92 -15.56
CA THR A 135 -24.93 -8.12 -16.32
C THR A 135 -24.82 -9.39 -15.47
N CYS A 136 -24.98 -9.27 -14.14
CA CYS A 136 -24.94 -10.41 -13.23
C CYS A 136 -26.30 -11.09 -13.10
N THR A 137 -26.29 -12.40 -12.87
CA THR A 137 -27.50 -13.16 -12.55
C THR A 137 -27.61 -13.35 -11.04
N LEU A 138 -28.75 -13.01 -10.45
CA LEU A 138 -28.96 -13.09 -9.01
C LEU A 138 -29.89 -14.24 -8.65
N TYR A 139 -29.54 -15.00 -7.63
CA TYR A 139 -30.37 -16.10 -7.13
C TYR A 139 -30.63 -15.97 -5.64
N PHE A 140 -31.88 -16.17 -5.22
CA PHE A 140 -32.18 -16.44 -3.82
C PHE A 140 -31.86 -17.89 -3.49
N SER A 141 -31.19 -18.11 -2.36
CA SER A 141 -30.72 -19.43 -1.95
C SER A 141 -31.82 -20.36 -1.42
N GLY A 142 -33.07 -19.92 -1.37
CA GLY A 142 -34.16 -20.67 -0.73
C GLY A 142 -34.11 -20.63 0.79
N ARG A 143 -33.19 -19.86 1.41
CA ARG A 143 -33.16 -19.67 2.87
C ARG A 143 -32.71 -18.29 3.30
N ARG A 144 -31.40 -18.05 3.33
CA ARG A 144 -30.78 -16.92 4.05
C ARG A 144 -29.66 -16.22 3.29
N SER A 145 -29.59 -16.42 1.98
CA SER A 145 -28.53 -15.81 1.18
C SER A 145 -29.03 -15.46 -0.21
N ILE A 146 -28.42 -14.43 -0.78
CA ILE A 146 -28.47 -14.12 -2.20
C ILE A 146 -27.12 -14.51 -2.77
N HIS A 147 -27.13 -15.18 -3.92
CA HIS A 147 -25.95 -15.55 -4.69
C HIS A 147 -25.93 -14.68 -5.95
N VAL A 148 -24.83 -13.98 -6.19
CA VAL A 148 -24.59 -13.25 -7.42
C VAL A 148 -23.64 -14.08 -8.27
N HIS A 149 -24.06 -14.38 -9.49
CA HIS A 149 -23.23 -15.04 -10.50
C HIS A 149 -22.70 -13.95 -11.43
N VAL A 150 -21.40 -13.69 -11.36
CA VAL A 150 -20.72 -12.68 -12.18
C VAL A 150 -20.29 -13.35 -13.49
N PRO A 151 -20.49 -12.71 -14.66
CA PRO A 151 -20.12 -13.27 -15.97
C PRO A 151 -18.60 -13.19 -16.23
N ARG A 152 -17.81 -13.72 -15.29
CA ARG A 152 -16.35 -13.79 -15.30
C ARG A 152 -15.85 -15.09 -14.66
N PHE A 153 -14.65 -15.48 -15.06
CA PHE A 153 -13.87 -16.55 -14.43
C PHE A 153 -12.55 -16.00 -13.90
N VAL A 154 -11.98 -16.64 -12.88
CA VAL A 154 -10.55 -16.57 -12.58
C VAL A 154 -9.89 -17.90 -12.94
N SER A 155 -8.63 -17.87 -13.40
CA SER A 155 -7.92 -19.07 -13.90
C SER A 155 -6.77 -19.43 -12.97
N GLY A 156 -6.72 -20.69 -12.53
CA GLY A 156 -5.66 -21.18 -11.66
C GLY A 156 -5.81 -20.77 -10.19
N GLU A 157 -4.90 -21.26 -9.35
CA GLU A 157 -4.97 -21.08 -7.89
C GLU A 157 -4.54 -19.67 -7.45
N ALA A 158 -3.56 -19.08 -8.15
CA ALA A 158 -3.05 -17.75 -7.83
C ALA A 158 -4.13 -16.68 -7.97
N ASP A 159 -4.86 -16.67 -9.08
CA ASP A 159 -5.94 -15.70 -9.32
C ASP A 159 -7.14 -15.95 -8.39
N ARG A 160 -7.41 -17.20 -8.01
CA ARG A 160 -8.42 -17.52 -6.99
C ARG A 160 -8.05 -16.90 -5.63
N GLU A 161 -6.80 -17.04 -5.19
CA GLU A 161 -6.34 -16.43 -3.93
C GLU A 161 -6.34 -14.90 -4.03
N ARG A 162 -5.97 -14.31 -5.17
CA ARG A 162 -6.08 -12.87 -5.39
C ARG A 162 -7.53 -12.37 -5.28
N LEU A 163 -8.48 -13.06 -5.91
CA LEU A 163 -9.91 -12.75 -5.77
C LEU A 163 -10.37 -12.78 -4.32
N LYS A 164 -9.90 -13.77 -3.55
CA LYS A 164 -10.21 -13.91 -2.13
C LYS A 164 -9.64 -12.76 -1.29
N GLU A 165 -8.38 -12.38 -1.51
CA GLU A 165 -7.77 -11.25 -0.80
C GLU A 165 -8.40 -9.91 -1.21
N LEU A 166 -8.83 -9.77 -2.46
CA LEU A 166 -9.61 -8.61 -2.92
C LEU A 166 -10.94 -8.50 -2.17
N ALA A 167 -11.72 -9.58 -2.12
CA ALA A 167 -12.98 -9.63 -1.37
C ALA A 167 -12.79 -9.38 0.13
N LYS A 168 -11.71 -9.88 0.71
CA LYS A 168 -11.36 -9.66 2.13
C LYS A 168 -10.99 -8.22 2.41
N SER A 169 -10.26 -7.57 1.50
CA SER A 169 -9.92 -6.14 1.61
C SER A 169 -11.17 -5.28 1.53
N TYR A 170 -12.06 -5.57 0.57
CA TYR A 170 -13.38 -4.94 0.48
C TYR A 170 -14.16 -5.05 1.81
N CYS A 171 -14.34 -6.26 2.34
CA CYS A 171 -15.05 -6.46 3.62
C CYS A 171 -14.42 -5.68 4.78
N ARG A 172 -13.08 -5.56 4.83
CA ARG A 172 -12.37 -4.81 5.86
C ARG A 172 -12.58 -3.29 5.73
N GLU A 173 -12.60 -2.78 4.51
CA GLU A 173 -12.67 -1.34 4.22
C GLU A 173 -14.09 -0.79 4.34
N THR A 174 -15.09 -1.56 3.91
CA THR A 174 -16.50 -1.12 3.87
C THR A 174 -17.35 -1.66 5.02
N GLY A 175 -16.85 -2.68 5.73
CA GLY A 175 -17.62 -3.41 6.74
C GLY A 175 -18.63 -4.40 6.15
N ALA A 176 -18.58 -4.65 4.84
CA ALA A 176 -19.40 -5.67 4.19
C ALA A 176 -19.09 -7.08 4.71
N ASN A 177 -20.09 -7.98 4.66
CA ASN A 177 -19.96 -9.35 5.14
C ASN A 177 -20.19 -10.37 4.01
N LEU A 178 -19.23 -10.47 3.10
CA LEU A 178 -19.22 -11.47 2.03
C LEU A 178 -18.70 -12.82 2.54
N ASP A 179 -19.25 -13.93 2.05
CA ASP A 179 -18.78 -15.30 2.36
C ASP A 179 -17.45 -15.59 1.65
N LEU A 180 -16.34 -15.27 2.30
CA LEU A 180 -14.99 -15.55 1.81
C LEU A 180 -14.70 -17.05 1.68
N GLY A 181 -15.49 -17.91 2.33
CA GLY A 181 -15.38 -19.36 2.23
C GLY A 181 -15.70 -19.89 0.83
N LEU A 182 -16.43 -19.11 0.02
CA LEU A 182 -16.70 -19.43 -1.38
C LEU A 182 -15.43 -19.56 -2.22
N TYR A 183 -14.39 -18.82 -1.88
CA TYR A 183 -13.15 -18.82 -2.63
C TYR A 183 -12.21 -19.94 -2.18
N SER A 184 -12.65 -20.93 -1.41
CA SER A 184 -11.81 -22.08 -1.02
C SER A 184 -11.58 -23.04 -2.20
N GLU A 185 -10.47 -23.78 -2.16
CA GLU A 185 -10.18 -24.83 -3.15
C GLU A 185 -11.33 -25.84 -3.31
N LYS A 186 -11.59 -26.25 -4.56
CA LYS A 186 -12.62 -27.26 -4.91
C LYS A 186 -13.99 -26.98 -4.30
N ARG A 187 -14.32 -25.70 -4.07
CA ARG A 187 -15.64 -25.30 -3.58
C ARG A 187 -16.71 -25.71 -4.58
N ILE A 188 -17.75 -26.36 -4.07
CA ILE A 188 -18.93 -26.75 -4.86
C ILE A 188 -20.07 -25.77 -4.63
N PHE A 189 -20.84 -25.49 -5.68
CA PHE A 189 -21.92 -24.51 -5.67
C PHE A 189 -23.23 -25.19 -5.99
N ARG A 190 -24.32 -24.77 -5.35
CA ARG A 190 -25.63 -25.34 -5.61
C ARG A 190 -26.18 -24.86 -6.97
N ILE A 191 -26.66 -25.82 -7.75
CA ILE A 191 -27.21 -25.63 -9.10
C ILE A 191 -28.54 -24.86 -9.01
N PRO A 192 -28.83 -23.91 -9.93
CA PRO A 192 -30.15 -23.28 -10.03
C PRO A 192 -31.30 -24.29 -10.14
N GLY A 193 -32.44 -23.98 -9.55
CA GLY A 193 -33.62 -24.83 -9.50
C GLY A 193 -33.57 -25.96 -8.47
N VAL A 194 -32.40 -26.28 -7.89
CA VAL A 194 -32.28 -27.30 -6.84
C VAL A 194 -32.84 -26.80 -5.51
N GLU A 195 -33.63 -27.64 -4.84
CA GLU A 195 -34.20 -27.38 -3.53
C GLU A 195 -33.14 -27.23 -2.43
N HIS A 196 -33.35 -26.26 -1.53
CA HIS A 196 -32.56 -26.14 -0.32
C HIS A 196 -32.92 -27.26 0.66
N ALA A 197 -31.96 -28.10 1.04
CA ALA A 197 -32.18 -29.29 1.88
C ALA A 197 -33.01 -29.07 3.17
N LYS A 198 -32.91 -27.88 3.80
CA LYS A 198 -33.65 -27.58 5.04
C LYS A 198 -35.04 -26.97 4.84
N THR A 199 -35.30 -26.33 3.69
CA THR A 199 -36.53 -25.56 3.47
C THR A 199 -37.39 -26.11 2.35
N GLY A 200 -36.82 -26.94 1.46
CA GLY A 200 -37.48 -27.41 0.24
C GLY A 200 -37.68 -26.32 -0.80
N ILE A 201 -37.24 -25.09 -0.54
CA ILE A 201 -37.40 -23.97 -1.47
C ILE A 201 -36.30 -24.05 -2.53
N PRO A 202 -36.63 -24.04 -3.83
CA PRO A 202 -35.65 -24.08 -4.90
C PRO A 202 -34.78 -22.80 -4.94
N LYS A 203 -33.55 -22.95 -5.42
CA LYS A 203 -32.70 -21.80 -5.77
C LYS A 203 -33.30 -21.12 -7.01
N VAL A 204 -33.89 -19.93 -6.82
CA VAL A 204 -34.64 -19.21 -7.86
C VAL A 204 -33.94 -17.92 -8.22
N GLU A 205 -34.04 -17.52 -9.47
CA GLU A 205 -33.56 -16.22 -9.94
C GLU A 205 -34.41 -15.09 -9.33
N ILE A 206 -33.78 -13.95 -9.05
CA ILE A 206 -34.43 -12.76 -8.48
C ILE A 206 -33.95 -11.50 -9.22
N GLU A 207 -34.78 -10.46 -9.22
CA GLU A 207 -34.41 -9.14 -9.76
C GLU A 207 -33.92 -8.22 -8.63
N THR A 208 -33.07 -7.24 -8.98
CA THR A 208 -32.41 -6.33 -8.02
C THR A 208 -33.39 -5.43 -7.25
N GLU A 209 -34.56 -5.18 -7.80
CA GLU A 209 -35.62 -4.35 -7.24
C GLU A 209 -36.59 -5.12 -6.35
N TRP A 210 -36.39 -6.44 -6.17
CA TRP A 210 -37.28 -7.24 -5.36
C TRP A 210 -36.99 -7.04 -3.88
N ASP A 211 -38.01 -6.56 -3.15
CA ASP A 211 -37.99 -6.59 -1.71
C ASP A 211 -38.08 -8.02 -1.16
N ARG A 212 -37.84 -8.16 0.15
CA ARG A 212 -37.89 -9.44 0.86
C ARG A 212 -39.23 -10.17 0.65
N THR A 213 -40.34 -9.46 0.70
CA THR A 213 -41.69 -10.04 0.59
C THR A 213 -41.90 -10.65 -0.80
N ARG A 214 -41.49 -9.93 -1.85
CA ARG A 214 -41.55 -10.38 -3.23
C ARG A 214 -40.64 -11.60 -3.43
N ILE A 215 -39.39 -11.55 -3.00
CA ILE A 215 -38.46 -12.69 -3.08
C ILE A 215 -39.08 -13.96 -2.49
N PHE A 216 -39.61 -13.89 -1.26
CA PHE A 216 -40.23 -15.06 -0.63
C PHE A 216 -41.48 -15.52 -1.34
N ARG A 217 -42.34 -14.61 -1.82
CA ARG A 217 -43.56 -14.97 -2.54
C ARG A 217 -43.24 -15.73 -3.81
N GLU A 218 -42.33 -15.20 -4.63
CA GLU A 218 -41.95 -15.83 -5.89
C GLU A 218 -41.23 -17.17 -5.62
N ALA A 219 -40.30 -17.21 -4.66
CA ALA A 219 -39.57 -18.44 -4.35
C ALA A 219 -40.45 -19.59 -3.84
N ASN A 220 -41.48 -19.30 -3.03
CA ASN A 220 -42.40 -20.34 -2.52
C ASN A 220 -43.41 -20.82 -3.57
N GLY A 221 -43.70 -20.01 -4.60
CA GLY A 221 -44.60 -20.38 -5.70
C GLY A 221 -43.88 -20.96 -6.91
N ALA A 222 -42.55 -20.84 -6.97
CA ALA A 222 -41.77 -21.22 -8.13
C ALA A 222 -41.64 -22.74 -8.26
N THR A 223 -41.75 -23.21 -9.51
CA THR A 223 -41.42 -24.58 -9.93
C THR A 223 -40.37 -24.51 -11.03
N PRO A 224 -39.17 -23.98 -10.74
CA PRO A 224 -38.15 -23.80 -11.75
C PRO A 224 -37.69 -25.17 -12.25
N SER A 225 -37.54 -25.31 -13.58
CA SER A 225 -36.88 -26.48 -14.14
C SER A 225 -35.40 -26.44 -13.80
N THR A 226 -34.86 -27.54 -13.29
CA THR A 226 -33.41 -27.71 -13.22
C THR A 226 -32.83 -27.64 -14.64
N PRO A 227 -31.71 -26.92 -14.85
CA PRO A 227 -31.02 -26.91 -16.14
C PRO A 227 -30.72 -28.33 -16.64
N ALA A 228 -30.73 -28.54 -17.96
CA ALA A 228 -30.46 -29.86 -18.53
C ALA A 228 -28.97 -30.20 -18.43
N THR A 229 -28.09 -29.22 -18.67
CA THR A 229 -26.64 -29.33 -18.61
C THR A 229 -26.04 -28.19 -17.79
N TYR A 230 -24.78 -28.31 -17.35
CA TYR A 230 -24.11 -27.17 -16.71
C TYR A 230 -23.73 -26.08 -17.73
N ALA A 231 -23.55 -26.44 -18.99
CA ALA A 231 -23.37 -25.48 -20.07
C ALA A 231 -24.58 -24.53 -20.21
N ASP A 232 -25.81 -24.99 -19.93
CA ASP A 232 -27.01 -24.14 -19.94
C ASP A 232 -26.94 -23.08 -18.83
N VAL A 233 -26.43 -23.43 -17.64
CA VAL A 233 -26.21 -22.48 -16.53
C VAL A 233 -25.19 -21.42 -16.93
N LEU A 234 -24.07 -21.84 -17.53
CA LEU A 234 -23.06 -20.90 -18.00
C LEU A 234 -23.61 -20.04 -19.15
N TRP A 235 -24.43 -20.58 -20.04
CA TRP A 235 -25.06 -19.81 -21.10
C TRP A 235 -26.00 -18.74 -20.55
N ASP A 236 -26.76 -19.04 -19.50
CA ASP A 236 -27.65 -18.07 -18.85
C ASP A 236 -26.87 -16.90 -18.24
N VAL A 237 -25.75 -17.18 -17.57
CA VAL A 237 -24.91 -16.15 -16.93
C VAL A 237 -24.09 -15.36 -17.96
N PHE A 238 -23.44 -16.03 -18.91
CA PHE A 238 -22.50 -15.39 -19.85
C PHE A 238 -23.15 -14.94 -21.17
N GLY A 239 -24.26 -15.55 -21.56
CA GLY A 239 -24.95 -15.29 -22.84
C GLY A 239 -25.68 -13.95 -22.88
N GLN A 240 -25.97 -13.33 -21.73
CA GLN A 240 -26.63 -12.01 -21.68
C GLN A 240 -25.76 -10.89 -22.26
N ALA A 241 -24.43 -11.01 -22.18
CA ALA A 241 -23.51 -10.05 -22.81
C ALA A 241 -23.62 -9.99 -24.36
N ARG A 242 -24.09 -11.07 -25.00
CA ARG A 242 -24.32 -11.13 -26.45
C ARG A 242 -25.58 -10.37 -26.90
N LEU A 243 -26.44 -9.89 -25.99
CA LEU A 243 -27.63 -9.11 -26.36
C LEU A 243 -27.32 -7.67 -26.81
N THR A 244 -26.05 -7.25 -26.83
CA THR A 244 -25.62 -6.00 -27.49
C THR A 244 -25.14 -6.17 -28.94
N ALA A 245 -25.05 -7.40 -29.47
CA ALA A 245 -24.75 -7.63 -30.88
C ALA A 245 -25.53 -8.84 -31.41
N GLY A 246 -26.61 -8.56 -32.14
CA GLY A 246 -27.59 -9.56 -32.56
C GLY A 246 -27.00 -10.77 -33.26
N THR A 247 -27.35 -11.96 -32.79
CA THR A 247 -27.52 -13.16 -33.62
C THR A 247 -28.36 -14.21 -32.89
N SER A 248 -29.16 -14.92 -33.67
CA SER A 248 -30.31 -15.73 -33.30
C SER A 248 -29.95 -17.15 -32.88
N GLY A 249 -30.56 -17.64 -31.79
CA GLY A 249 -30.93 -19.05 -31.56
C GLY A 249 -29.81 -20.06 -31.19
N PRO A 250 -30.10 -21.10 -30.39
CA PRO A 250 -29.11 -22.06 -29.91
C PRO A 250 -28.90 -23.18 -30.94
N ASP A 251 -27.71 -23.22 -31.56
CA ASP A 251 -27.21 -24.37 -32.30
C ASP A 251 -26.31 -25.23 -31.38
N MET A 252 -26.19 -26.54 -31.59
CA MET A 252 -25.35 -27.42 -30.74
C MET A 252 -23.85 -27.10 -30.84
N ASP A 253 -23.44 -26.35 -31.86
CA ASP A 253 -22.09 -25.75 -31.95
C ASP A 253 -21.93 -24.51 -31.04
N ALA A 254 -23.02 -23.96 -30.48
CA ALA A 254 -23.00 -22.78 -29.63
C ALA A 254 -22.35 -23.04 -28.27
N SER A 255 -22.46 -24.24 -27.69
CA SER A 255 -21.76 -24.59 -26.44
C SER A 255 -20.25 -24.72 -26.65
N LYS A 256 -19.79 -25.13 -27.84
CA LYS A 256 -18.37 -25.06 -28.19
C LYS A 256 -17.93 -23.62 -28.44
N ASN A 257 -18.78 -22.80 -29.07
CA ASN A 257 -18.49 -21.38 -29.35
C ASN A 257 -18.61 -20.45 -28.14
N LEU A 258 -19.39 -20.80 -27.11
CA LEU A 258 -19.46 -20.06 -25.84
C LEU A 258 -18.12 -20.16 -25.11
N LEU A 259 -17.42 -21.29 -25.30
CA LEU A 259 -16.22 -21.63 -24.55
C LEU A 259 -14.91 -21.67 -25.38
N GLN A 260 -14.96 -21.67 -26.72
CA GLN A 260 -13.79 -21.46 -27.59
C GLN A 260 -13.31 -20.00 -27.61
N GLU A 261 -14.12 -19.05 -27.12
CA GLU A 261 -13.72 -17.66 -26.84
C GLU A 261 -13.22 -17.44 -25.38
N HIS A 262 -12.96 -18.50 -24.60
CA HIS A 262 -12.44 -18.44 -23.21
C HIS A 262 -10.94 -18.13 -23.07
N ALA A 263 -10.40 -17.47 -24.09
CA ALA A 263 -9.09 -16.81 -24.05
C ALA A 263 -9.22 -15.38 -24.61
N SER A 264 -10.41 -14.77 -24.51
CA SER A 264 -10.57 -13.35 -24.73
C SER A 264 -10.61 -12.63 -23.37
N ASP A 265 -9.91 -11.50 -23.29
CA ASP A 265 -9.79 -10.57 -22.14
C ASP A 265 -11.15 -10.17 -21.51
N LYS A 266 -12.27 -10.51 -22.17
CA LYS A 266 -13.63 -10.19 -21.76
C LYS A 266 -14.28 -11.19 -20.79
N THR A 267 -13.81 -12.43 -20.71
CA THR A 267 -14.44 -13.46 -19.84
C THR A 267 -13.57 -13.92 -18.69
N LEU A 268 -12.25 -13.77 -18.81
CA LEU A 268 -11.31 -13.95 -17.72
C LEU A 268 -11.15 -12.62 -17.00
N LEU A 269 -11.29 -12.64 -15.68
CA LEU A 269 -10.85 -11.54 -14.85
C LEU A 269 -9.33 -11.64 -14.73
N GLU A 270 -8.63 -10.77 -15.45
CA GLU A 270 -7.20 -10.66 -15.33
C GLU A 270 -6.87 -9.79 -14.13
N PHE A 271 -6.35 -10.41 -13.08
CA PHE A 271 -5.54 -9.65 -12.14
C PHE A 271 -4.28 -9.30 -12.90
N LYS A 272 -4.10 -8.00 -13.19
CA LYS A 272 -2.78 -7.51 -13.59
C LYS A 272 -1.81 -8.16 -12.61
N PRO A 273 -0.77 -8.87 -13.11
CA PRO A 273 0.31 -9.25 -12.23
C PRO A 273 0.65 -7.98 -11.44
N ASP A 274 0.79 -8.08 -10.12
CA ASP A 274 1.54 -7.05 -9.40
C ASP A 274 2.74 -6.79 -10.28
N GLU A 275 2.83 -5.58 -10.84
CA GLU A 275 3.97 -5.18 -11.66
C GLU A 275 5.16 -5.70 -10.90
N SER A 276 5.92 -6.62 -11.53
CA SER A 276 6.98 -7.35 -10.86
C SER A 276 7.70 -6.38 -9.94
N GLU A 277 7.83 -6.72 -8.65
CA GLU A 277 8.58 -5.92 -7.67
C GLU A 277 10.03 -5.61 -8.15
N ASP A 278 10.44 -6.16 -9.30
CA ASP A 278 11.69 -5.96 -10.03
C ASP A 278 11.73 -4.76 -11.01
N GLU A 279 10.72 -3.88 -11.10
CA GLU A 279 10.82 -2.64 -11.92
C GLU A 279 10.49 -1.34 -11.19
N ILE A 280 10.51 -1.30 -9.85
CA ILE A 280 10.84 -0.02 -9.20
C ILE A 280 12.31 0.20 -9.46
N GLU A 281 12.59 0.98 -10.50
CA GLU A 281 13.92 1.51 -10.75
C GLU A 281 14.47 2.04 -9.43
N THR A 282 15.46 1.34 -8.85
CA THR A 282 16.02 1.71 -7.55
C THR A 282 16.47 3.17 -7.67
N PRO A 283 15.94 4.10 -6.85
CA PRO A 283 16.24 5.51 -6.98
C PRO A 283 17.74 5.73 -7.03
N LEU A 284 18.20 6.67 -7.86
CA LEU A 284 19.62 6.97 -8.05
C LEU A 284 20.39 7.09 -6.73
N ILE A 285 19.75 7.66 -5.70
CA ILE A 285 20.32 7.88 -4.37
C ILE A 285 20.54 6.60 -3.55
N GLU A 286 19.81 5.52 -3.87
CA GLU A 286 19.87 4.20 -3.23
C GLU A 286 20.89 3.26 -3.89
N ARG A 287 21.36 3.60 -5.11
CA ARG A 287 22.42 2.86 -5.82
C ARG A 287 23.82 3.22 -5.31
N VAL A 288 24.14 2.77 -4.10
CA VAL A 288 25.37 3.17 -3.39
C VAL A 288 26.66 2.77 -4.11
N ASP A 289 26.66 1.63 -4.80
CA ASP A 289 27.85 1.06 -5.44
C ASP A 289 27.97 1.40 -6.93
N GLU A 290 27.00 2.13 -7.49
CA GLU A 290 26.94 2.47 -8.91
C GLU A 290 27.10 3.98 -9.08
N HIS A 291 28.33 4.44 -9.30
CA HIS A 291 28.56 5.83 -9.67
C HIS A 291 27.91 6.11 -11.03
N PRO A 292 27.09 7.16 -11.18
CA PRO A 292 26.40 7.44 -12.44
C PRO A 292 27.39 7.67 -13.59
N GLU A 293 27.06 7.17 -14.78
CA GLU A 293 27.83 7.43 -15.99
C GLU A 293 27.53 8.83 -16.57
N ASP A 294 26.30 9.32 -16.42
CA ASP A 294 25.91 10.67 -16.83
C ASP A 294 26.42 11.72 -15.82
N PRO A 295 27.27 12.68 -16.24
CA PRO A 295 27.71 13.78 -15.38
C PRO A 295 26.58 14.64 -14.78
N ALA A 296 25.39 14.67 -15.40
CA ALA A 296 24.24 15.41 -14.91
C ALA A 296 23.64 14.83 -13.62
N ASP A 297 23.79 13.52 -13.42
CA ASP A 297 23.25 12.75 -12.29
C ASP A 297 24.20 12.71 -11.09
N VAL A 298 25.49 12.96 -11.33
CA VAL A 298 26.55 12.98 -10.30
C VAL A 298 26.22 13.92 -9.13
N PRO A 299 25.74 15.17 -9.33
CA PRO A 299 25.34 16.05 -8.23
C PRO A 299 24.29 15.44 -7.29
N GLU A 300 23.28 14.77 -7.87
CA GLU A 300 22.21 14.14 -7.11
C GLU A 300 22.70 12.92 -6.36
N TRP A 301 23.40 12.02 -7.03
CA TRP A 301 23.99 10.84 -6.40
C TRP A 301 24.99 11.20 -5.30
N SER A 302 25.86 12.19 -5.55
CA SER A 302 26.99 12.50 -4.66
C SER A 302 26.59 13.07 -3.31
N MET A 303 25.48 13.80 -3.21
CA MET A 303 25.00 14.34 -1.93
C MET A 303 24.47 13.27 -0.96
N TYR A 304 24.22 12.04 -1.44
CA TYR A 304 23.88 10.90 -0.59
C TYR A 304 25.05 9.92 -0.46
N ASN A 305 25.78 9.67 -1.56
CA ASN A 305 26.69 8.52 -1.67
C ASN A 305 28.17 8.82 -1.41
N THR A 306 28.64 10.06 -1.60
CA THR A 306 30.06 10.36 -1.39
C THR A 306 30.44 10.41 0.09
N GLN A 307 31.75 10.49 0.36
CA GLN A 307 32.29 10.68 1.70
C GLN A 307 31.65 11.92 2.35
N GLU A 308 30.94 11.73 3.46
CA GLU A 308 30.28 12.80 4.20
C GLU A 308 31.27 13.83 4.75
N PHE A 309 30.81 15.04 5.10
CA PHE A 309 31.53 15.99 5.93
C PHE A 309 30.97 16.01 7.35
N SER A 310 31.79 15.72 8.35
CA SER A 310 31.42 15.81 9.77
C SER A 310 32.11 17.00 10.45
N PRO A 311 31.36 17.98 11.01
CA PRO A 311 31.91 19.11 11.76
C PRO A 311 32.69 18.73 13.03
N TYR A 312 32.59 17.48 13.49
CA TYR A 312 33.21 17.01 14.75
C TYR A 312 34.36 16.02 14.50
N ALA A 313 34.59 15.63 13.25
CA ALA A 313 35.61 14.65 12.92
C ALA A 313 37.01 15.13 13.35
N LEU A 314 37.74 14.25 14.03
CA LEU A 314 39.13 14.45 14.44
C LEU A 314 39.32 15.71 15.31
N ALA A 315 38.29 16.10 16.07
CA ALA A 315 38.35 17.20 17.02
C ALA A 315 39.19 16.81 18.26
N SER A 316 40.48 17.16 18.26
CA SER A 316 41.37 17.06 19.42
C SER A 316 41.77 18.45 19.92
N GLY A 317 41.50 18.75 21.19
CA GLY A 317 41.77 20.08 21.75
C GLY A 317 40.70 21.10 21.38
N ASN A 318 41.11 22.28 20.89
CA ASN A 318 40.24 23.42 20.61
C ASN A 318 40.08 23.87 19.14
N PRO A 319 40.51 23.14 18.10
CA PRO A 319 40.30 23.63 16.75
C PRO A 319 38.84 23.47 16.35
N ARG A 320 38.28 24.52 15.74
CA ARG A 320 36.91 24.54 15.22
C ARG A 320 36.88 24.08 13.77
N SER A 321 35.81 23.41 13.39
CA SER A 321 35.46 23.25 11.98
C SER A 321 34.56 24.39 11.55
N VAL A 322 34.61 24.72 10.26
CA VAL A 322 33.69 25.68 9.65
C VAL A 322 33.22 25.09 8.33
N ALA A 323 31.92 25.12 8.08
CA ALA A 323 31.33 24.73 6.81
C ALA A 323 30.27 25.74 6.38
N ALA A 324 30.34 26.19 5.13
CA ALA A 324 29.30 26.96 4.46
C ALA A 324 28.67 26.08 3.38
N LEU A 325 27.36 25.89 3.46
CA LEU A 325 26.63 24.97 2.59
C LEU A 325 25.23 25.47 2.24
N ARG A 326 24.65 24.87 1.21
CA ARG A 326 23.24 24.97 0.86
C ARG A 326 22.59 23.62 1.08
N VAL A 327 21.51 23.59 1.84
CA VAL A 327 20.68 22.39 2.06
C VAL A 327 20.04 22.01 0.73
N LYS A 328 20.08 20.72 0.37
CA LYS A 328 19.52 20.25 -0.89
C LYS A 328 18.25 19.46 -0.71
N ASP A 329 18.14 18.72 0.40
CA ASP A 329 16.99 17.88 0.68
C ASP A 329 16.91 17.55 2.20
N GLY A 330 15.89 16.80 2.60
CA GLY A 330 15.66 16.34 3.97
C GLY A 330 16.76 15.45 4.54
N ALA A 331 16.80 15.35 5.87
CA ALA A 331 17.78 14.51 6.55
C ALA A 331 17.51 13.02 6.29
N PHE A 332 18.57 12.23 6.16
CA PHE A 332 18.52 10.79 5.95
C PHE A 332 19.52 10.08 6.88
N ALA A 333 19.41 8.75 6.99
CA ALA A 333 20.36 7.93 7.71
C ALA A 333 20.65 6.65 6.91
N ARG A 334 21.86 6.11 7.06
CA ARG A 334 22.24 4.82 6.45
C ARG A 334 22.50 3.79 7.53
N ARG A 335 21.82 2.64 7.44
CA ARG A 335 21.91 1.54 8.40
C ARG A 335 23.38 1.12 8.64
N ASP A 336 24.20 1.12 7.59
CA ASP A 336 25.57 0.61 7.64
C ASP A 336 26.65 1.69 7.86
N LYS A 337 26.30 2.99 7.93
CA LYS A 337 27.27 4.07 8.23
C LYS A 337 27.16 4.54 9.68
N ARG A 338 28.23 4.34 10.46
CA ARG A 338 28.46 4.90 11.82
C ARG A 338 27.22 4.87 12.73
N GLY A 339 26.50 3.74 12.75
CA GLY A 339 25.35 3.54 13.63
C GLY A 339 24.12 4.39 13.26
N ALA A 340 23.83 4.51 11.96
CA ALA A 340 22.73 5.32 11.44
C ALA A 340 22.84 6.82 11.79
N ALA A 341 24.04 7.37 11.64
CA ALA A 341 24.26 8.80 11.85
C ALA A 341 23.40 9.64 10.89
N THR A 342 22.75 10.68 11.42
CA THR A 342 21.94 11.60 10.63
C THR A 342 22.80 12.40 9.67
N MET A 343 22.41 12.39 8.40
CA MET A 343 23.06 13.11 7.31
C MET A 343 22.07 14.04 6.64
N VAL A 344 22.59 15.14 6.07
CA VAL A 344 21.80 16.10 5.29
C VAL A 344 22.44 16.24 3.91
N PRO A 345 21.71 16.03 2.81
CA PRO A 345 22.20 16.25 1.46
C PRO A 345 22.50 17.74 1.27
N ALA A 346 23.72 18.07 0.86
CA ALA A 346 24.18 19.45 0.80
C ALA A 346 25.09 19.75 -0.40
N TYR A 347 25.09 21.02 -0.81
CA TYR A 347 26.14 21.59 -1.64
C TYR A 347 27.05 22.45 -0.76
N PHE A 348 28.35 22.13 -0.71
CA PHE A 348 29.34 22.87 0.05
C PHE A 348 29.98 23.96 -0.80
N TYR A 349 29.85 25.22 -0.37
CA TYR A 349 30.67 26.33 -0.92
C TYR A 349 32.11 26.20 -0.42
N GLY A 350 32.28 25.80 0.84
CA GLY A 350 33.57 25.52 1.45
C GLY A 350 33.41 24.90 2.83
N ALA A 351 34.28 23.96 3.19
CA ALA A 351 34.34 23.39 4.53
C ALA A 351 35.75 22.98 4.89
N ILE A 352 36.14 23.23 6.15
CA ILE A 352 37.40 22.78 6.75
C ILE A 352 37.08 22.15 8.10
N GLY A 353 37.48 20.88 8.27
CA GLY A 353 37.36 20.13 9.52
C GLY A 353 38.33 20.59 10.60
N CYS A 354 38.17 20.07 11.82
CA CYS A 354 38.93 20.51 12.99
C CYS A 354 40.46 20.37 12.80
N ASN A 355 40.94 19.30 12.18
CA ASN A 355 42.37 19.08 11.95
C ASN A 355 42.90 19.68 10.62
N GLY A 356 42.09 20.44 9.88
CA GLY A 356 42.47 21.02 8.58
C GLY A 356 42.51 20.04 7.40
N GLY A 357 42.77 18.75 7.64
CA GLY A 357 42.93 17.74 6.59
C GLY A 357 41.64 17.22 5.96
N PHE A 358 40.48 17.70 6.41
CA PHE A 358 39.18 17.23 5.95
C PHE A 358 38.38 18.38 5.36
N THR A 359 38.30 18.44 4.04
CA THR A 359 37.80 19.63 3.33
C THR A 359 36.74 19.29 2.27
N LYS A 360 35.90 20.26 1.94
CA LYS A 360 34.93 20.23 0.84
C LYS A 360 34.92 21.60 0.15
N HIS A 361 34.98 21.65 -1.17
CA HIS A 361 34.95 22.92 -1.92
C HIS A 361 34.15 22.75 -3.20
N ASP A 362 33.14 23.60 -3.41
CA ASP A 362 32.24 23.57 -4.57
C ASP A 362 31.76 22.17 -4.96
N VAL A 363 31.28 21.41 -3.98
CA VAL A 363 30.99 19.98 -4.15
C VAL A 363 29.69 19.58 -3.45
N HIS A 364 28.96 18.65 -4.07
CA HIS A 364 27.80 17.99 -3.48
C HIS A 364 28.28 16.82 -2.60
N ALA A 365 27.87 16.81 -1.34
CA ALA A 365 28.23 15.77 -0.39
C ALA A 365 27.24 15.76 0.79
N PRO A 366 27.12 14.66 1.53
CA PRO A 366 26.34 14.64 2.75
C PRO A 366 27.03 15.39 3.89
N LEU A 367 26.29 16.20 4.64
CA LEU A 367 26.70 16.74 5.93
C LEU A 367 26.28 15.78 7.04
N GLN A 368 27.23 15.30 7.85
CA GLN A 368 26.91 14.49 9.03
C GLN A 368 26.64 15.38 10.25
N LEU A 369 25.47 15.23 10.85
CA LEU A 369 25.10 15.91 12.09
C LEU A 369 25.27 15.00 13.32
N SER A 370 25.51 15.62 14.47
CA SER A 370 25.37 14.94 15.74
C SER A 370 23.89 14.85 16.12
N LYS A 371 23.54 13.99 17.09
CA LYS A 371 22.18 13.95 17.65
C LYS A 371 21.73 15.30 18.23
N MET A 372 22.66 16.07 18.81
CA MET A 372 22.35 17.39 19.37
C MET A 372 22.09 18.43 18.28
N ASP A 373 22.86 18.38 17.20
CA ASP A 373 22.73 19.35 16.12
C ASP A 373 21.54 19.03 15.21
N TYR A 374 21.19 17.76 15.06
CA TYR A 374 19.95 17.38 14.39
C TYR A 374 18.70 17.84 15.15
N ARG A 375 18.69 17.78 16.49
CA ARG A 375 17.56 18.25 17.32
C ARG A 375 17.23 19.73 17.14
N LYS A 376 18.18 20.53 16.68
CA LYS A 376 18.00 21.96 16.38
C LYS A 376 18.07 22.26 14.89
N TRP A 377 18.07 21.23 14.05
CA TRP A 377 18.09 21.39 12.60
C TRP A 377 16.69 21.73 12.12
N ASP A 378 16.47 23.00 11.79
CA ASP A 378 15.20 23.54 11.28
C ASP A 378 15.42 24.23 9.93
N TYR A 379 16.30 23.65 9.09
CA TYR A 379 16.70 24.25 7.82
C TYR A 379 16.13 23.46 6.63
N SER A 380 15.47 24.19 5.73
CA SER A 380 14.77 23.62 4.57
C SER A 380 15.65 23.54 3.31
N PRO A 381 15.31 22.69 2.33
CA PRO A 381 15.96 22.66 1.03
C PRO A 381 16.05 24.06 0.40
N GLY A 382 17.24 24.41 -0.08
CA GLY A 382 17.54 25.72 -0.68
C GLY A 382 18.10 26.75 0.31
N GLU A 383 17.95 26.57 1.61
CA GLU A 383 18.54 27.46 2.62
C GLU A 383 20.06 27.34 2.65
N LYS A 384 20.73 28.45 3.01
CA LYS A 384 22.19 28.50 3.10
C LYS A 384 22.56 28.62 4.57
N VAL A 385 23.45 27.75 4.99
CA VAL A 385 23.76 27.54 6.39
C VAL A 385 25.27 27.58 6.59
N VAL A 386 25.68 28.23 7.67
CA VAL A 386 27.05 28.14 8.18
C VAL A 386 27.06 27.37 9.49
N ILE A 387 27.96 26.40 9.59
CA ILE A 387 28.13 25.53 10.75
C ILE A 387 29.53 25.73 11.32
N ILE A 388 29.60 26.05 12.60
CA ILE A 388 30.84 26.10 13.38
C ILE A 388 30.83 24.94 14.36
N GLY A 389 31.57 23.88 14.04
CA GLY A 389 31.63 22.65 14.83
C GLY A 389 32.89 22.54 15.69
N GLY A 390 32.93 21.51 16.52
CA GLY A 390 34.06 21.23 17.41
C GLY A 390 33.83 19.98 18.27
N LYS A 391 34.68 19.80 19.29
CA LYS A 391 34.68 18.60 20.14
C LYS A 391 33.39 18.37 20.94
N SER A 392 32.63 19.43 21.23
CA SER A 392 31.39 19.35 22.02
C SER A 392 30.30 18.50 21.38
N GLY A 393 30.38 18.24 20.06
CA GLY A 393 29.28 17.63 19.32
C GLY A 393 28.06 18.55 19.20
N SER A 394 28.16 19.82 19.59
CA SER A 394 27.10 20.81 19.46
C SER A 394 27.67 22.04 18.78
N SER A 395 27.27 22.26 17.52
CA SER A 395 27.75 23.32 16.65
C SER A 395 26.97 24.61 16.86
N ARG A 396 27.50 25.72 16.37
CA ARG A 396 26.69 26.92 16.11
C ARG A 396 26.25 26.85 14.65
N ILE A 397 24.96 27.02 14.40
CA ILE A 397 24.36 26.87 13.08
C ILE A 397 23.58 28.14 12.78
N PHE A 398 23.86 28.77 11.64
CA PHE A 398 23.25 30.05 11.25
C PHE A 398 22.66 29.93 9.86
N SER A 399 21.47 30.50 9.67
CA SER A 399 21.00 30.85 8.33
C SER A 399 21.74 32.11 7.85
N VAL A 400 22.21 32.08 6.62
CA VAL A 400 22.99 33.18 6.01
C VAL A 400 22.45 33.49 4.62
N SER A 401 22.71 34.70 4.13
CA SER A 401 22.40 35.06 2.74
C SER A 401 23.28 34.29 1.75
N SER A 402 22.85 34.21 0.49
CA SER A 402 23.63 33.60 -0.59
C SER A 402 25.01 34.23 -0.75
N ARG A 403 25.12 35.55 -0.52
CA ARG A 403 26.39 36.27 -0.60
C ARG A 403 27.32 35.84 0.54
N GLU A 404 26.83 35.83 1.78
CA GLU A 404 27.63 35.44 2.94
C GLU A 404 28.10 33.98 2.84
N ALA A 405 27.24 33.06 2.41
CA ALA A 405 27.64 31.66 2.19
C ALA A 405 28.76 31.52 1.17
N THR A 406 28.73 32.33 0.11
CA THR A 406 29.75 32.36 -0.95
C THR A 406 31.06 32.95 -0.45
N GLU A 407 31.02 34.08 0.26
CA GLU A 407 32.20 34.74 0.84
C GLU A 407 32.89 33.86 1.89
N VAL A 408 32.11 33.24 2.78
CA VAL A 408 32.61 32.27 3.76
C VAL A 408 33.21 31.06 3.05
N GLY A 409 32.51 30.50 2.05
CA GLY A 409 33.01 29.37 1.26
C GLY A 409 34.34 29.68 0.57
N HIS A 410 34.48 30.88 -0.02
CA HIS A 410 35.72 31.34 -0.65
C HIS A 410 36.85 31.55 0.35
N ALA A 411 36.57 32.11 1.53
CA ALA A 411 37.56 32.24 2.60
C ALA A 411 38.13 30.88 3.01
N LEU A 412 37.27 29.85 3.05
CA LEU A 412 37.64 28.47 3.40
C LEU A 412 38.45 27.72 2.31
N ARG A 413 38.74 28.31 1.15
CA ARG A 413 39.59 27.67 0.12
C ARG A 413 41.08 27.93 0.29
N ARG A 414 41.49 28.82 1.19
CA ARG A 414 42.89 29.22 1.36
C ARG A 414 43.60 28.28 2.33
N ASP A 415 44.76 27.76 1.92
CA ASP A 415 45.49 26.69 2.60
C ASP A 415 45.97 27.06 4.01
N GLU A 416 46.39 28.31 4.21
CA GLU A 416 46.78 28.86 5.51
C GLU A 416 45.78 29.95 5.91
N ASP A 417 45.28 29.91 7.14
CA ASP A 417 44.35 30.86 7.78
C ASP A 417 42.89 30.91 7.27
N GLY A 418 42.47 30.05 6.34
CA GLY A 418 41.11 30.09 5.76
C GLY A 418 39.96 30.03 6.78
N ARG A 419 40.14 29.31 7.89
CA ARG A 419 39.16 29.25 9.00
C ARG A 419 39.05 30.57 9.76
N ASP A 420 40.18 31.19 10.08
CA ASP A 420 40.19 32.43 10.85
C ASP A 420 39.62 33.58 10.01
N MET A 421 39.90 33.59 8.70
CA MET A 421 39.27 34.51 7.76
C MET A 421 37.74 34.36 7.73
N ALA A 422 37.24 33.12 7.63
CA ALA A 422 35.80 32.84 7.65
C ALA A 422 35.13 33.27 8.96
N LEU A 423 35.77 32.98 10.10
CA LEU A 423 35.26 33.37 11.41
C LEU A 423 35.26 34.89 11.61
N ASN A 424 36.32 35.59 11.20
CA ASN A 424 36.40 37.05 11.26
C ASN A 424 35.30 37.69 10.42
N TYR A 425 35.08 37.20 9.19
CA TYR A 425 34.00 37.68 8.32
C TYR A 425 32.62 37.52 8.98
N LEU A 426 32.32 36.35 9.56
CA LEU A 426 31.06 36.11 10.27
C LEU A 426 30.88 37.03 11.48
N ALA A 427 31.95 37.26 12.24
CA ALA A 427 31.92 38.21 13.36
C ALA A 427 31.66 39.65 12.89
N GLU A 428 32.26 40.07 11.78
CA GLU A 428 32.02 41.38 11.16
C GLU A 428 30.58 41.55 10.68
N GLN A 429 29.92 40.48 10.21
CA GLN A 429 28.49 40.49 9.87
C GLN A 429 27.56 40.40 11.09
N GLY A 430 28.11 40.30 12.31
CA GLY A 430 27.34 40.30 13.56
C GLY A 430 26.89 38.92 14.06
N TYR A 431 27.40 37.82 13.48
CA TYR A 431 27.10 36.48 13.96
C TYR A 431 27.90 36.16 15.24
N ASP A 432 27.25 35.53 16.22
CA ASP A 432 27.93 35.05 17.43
C ASP A 432 28.74 33.79 17.13
N ILE A 433 30.01 33.96 16.75
CA ILE A 433 30.94 32.86 16.51
C ILE A 433 31.40 32.15 17.79
N GLY A 434 31.03 32.65 18.99
CA GLY A 434 31.42 32.12 20.30
C GLY A 434 32.87 32.41 20.70
N ALA A 435 33.14 32.46 22.01
CA ALA A 435 34.46 32.78 22.57
C ALA A 435 35.56 31.87 22.01
N SER A 436 36.47 32.48 21.23
CA SER A 436 37.66 31.83 20.66
C SER A 436 38.44 31.12 21.75
N GLY A 437 38.50 29.80 21.64
CA GLY A 437 39.34 28.99 22.50
C GLY A 437 40.80 29.22 22.13
N SER A 438 41.52 29.94 22.99
CA SER A 438 42.90 30.43 22.83
C SER A 438 43.76 29.69 21.79
N ALA A 439 44.21 30.42 20.78
CA ALA A 439 45.55 30.23 20.28
C ALA A 439 46.53 30.30 21.47
N THR A 440 47.45 29.34 21.50
CA THR A 440 48.65 29.27 22.33
C THR A 440 49.07 30.60 23.00
N SER A 441 48.99 30.60 24.35
CA SER A 441 49.75 31.40 25.32
C SER A 441 50.27 32.80 24.92
N SER A 442 49.64 33.85 25.46
CA SER A 442 50.33 34.81 26.35
C SER A 442 49.34 35.73 27.06
N SER A 443 49.30 35.60 28.39
CA SER A 443 48.84 36.54 29.42
C SER A 443 48.20 37.88 29.00
N ARG A 444 46.94 38.10 29.40
CA ARG A 444 46.58 39.10 30.43
C ARG A 444 45.09 39.02 30.82
N GLU A 445 44.88 39.03 32.12
CA GLU A 445 43.60 39.08 32.82
C GLU A 445 42.78 40.31 32.43
N THR A 446 41.47 40.15 32.23
CA THR A 446 40.48 40.95 32.97
C THR A 446 39.16 40.21 33.13
N THR A 447 38.61 40.39 34.31
CA THR A 447 37.47 39.75 34.97
C THR A 447 36.10 40.24 34.49
N ALA A 448 35.13 39.34 34.70
CA ALA A 448 33.76 39.60 35.18
C ALA A 448 32.60 39.87 34.20
N SER A 449 31.69 38.90 34.22
CA SER A 449 30.24 39.06 34.45
C SER A 449 29.32 39.39 33.27
N ARG A 450 28.61 38.35 32.81
CA ARG A 450 27.19 38.18 33.14
C ARG A 450 26.70 36.80 32.70
N SER A 451 26.50 35.94 33.69
CA SER A 451 25.56 34.83 33.64
C SER A 451 24.15 35.38 33.41
N GLY A 452 23.62 35.17 32.21
CA GLY A 452 22.18 35.25 31.93
C GLY A 452 21.68 33.83 31.71
N GLU A 453 21.01 33.28 32.72
CA GLU A 453 20.12 32.14 32.57
C GLU A 453 19.11 32.45 31.45
N TYR A 454 19.13 31.66 30.37
CA TYR A 454 17.95 31.49 29.53
C TYR A 454 17.32 30.17 29.92
N SER A 455 16.28 30.28 30.75
CA SER A 455 15.30 29.24 30.96
C SER A 455 14.67 28.86 29.63
N ASN A 456 14.68 27.57 29.30
CA ASN A 456 13.75 26.99 28.33
C ASN A 456 12.33 27.16 28.89
N GLU A 457 11.59 28.17 28.45
CA GLU A 457 10.14 28.21 28.65
C GLU A 457 9.49 27.21 27.69
N ILE A 458 9.17 26.03 28.21
CA ILE A 458 8.24 25.09 27.59
C ILE A 458 6.85 25.72 27.74
N GLY A 459 6.11 25.90 26.65
CA GLY A 459 4.66 26.12 26.71
C GLY A 459 4.10 27.40 26.08
N THR A 460 4.72 27.99 25.07
CA THR A 460 4.13 29.14 24.36
C THR A 460 4.21 28.98 22.84
N ILE A 461 3.06 29.08 22.17
CA ILE A 461 2.97 29.11 20.70
C ILE A 461 3.19 30.55 20.26
N TRP A 462 4.24 30.79 19.48
CA TRP A 462 4.58 32.12 18.97
C TRP A 462 3.77 32.45 17.71
N PRO A 463 3.34 33.72 17.52
CA PRO A 463 2.66 34.15 16.29
C PRO A 463 3.50 33.91 15.03
N ALA A 464 2.84 33.68 13.91
CA ALA A 464 3.51 33.46 12.63
C ALA A 464 4.23 34.73 12.13
N ARG A 465 5.43 34.55 11.59
CA ARG A 465 6.26 35.65 11.07
C ARG A 465 5.77 36.16 9.71
N GLU A 466 5.98 37.45 9.44
CA GLU A 466 5.59 38.13 8.18
C GLU A 466 6.38 37.61 6.97
N ASN A 467 7.64 37.19 7.16
CA ASN A 467 8.43 36.45 6.18
C ASN A 467 8.31 34.95 6.48
N GLN A 468 7.29 34.31 5.89
CA GLN A 468 6.91 32.93 6.17
C GLN A 468 8.05 31.96 5.79
N GLY A 469 8.48 31.12 6.75
CA GLY A 469 9.59 30.17 6.55
C GLY A 469 9.18 28.78 6.08
N ASN A 470 7.91 28.37 6.25
CA ASN A 470 7.37 27.09 5.80
C ASN A 470 5.83 27.08 5.63
N ASP A 471 5.30 26.05 4.98
CA ASP A 471 3.87 25.91 4.64
C ASP A 471 2.94 25.85 5.87
N VAL A 472 3.37 25.23 6.98
CA VAL A 472 2.56 25.15 8.19
C VAL A 472 2.53 26.50 8.93
N GLU A 473 3.60 27.30 8.84
CA GLU A 473 3.63 28.70 9.31
C GLU A 473 2.78 29.61 8.42
N ALA A 474 2.67 29.31 7.11
CA ALA A 474 1.72 29.97 6.23
C ALA A 474 0.26 29.65 6.61
N LEU A 475 -0.04 28.40 6.98
CA LEU A 475 -1.35 28.01 7.51
C LEU A 475 -1.66 28.69 8.85
N GLN A 476 -0.66 28.79 9.74
CA GLN A 476 -0.78 29.50 11.02
C GLN A 476 -1.04 30.99 10.76
N TRP A 477 -0.25 31.62 9.90
CA TRP A 477 -0.43 33.02 9.51
C TRP A 477 -1.81 33.25 8.88
N LYS A 478 -2.29 32.33 8.04
CA LYS A 478 -3.61 32.39 7.42
C LYS A 478 -4.75 32.25 8.44
N ALA A 479 -4.57 31.46 9.50
CA ALA A 479 -5.51 31.40 10.60
C ALA A 479 -5.48 32.68 11.45
N GLU A 480 -4.28 33.16 11.82
CA GLU A 480 -4.09 34.30 12.72
C GLU A 480 -4.45 35.66 12.08
N GLN A 481 -4.20 35.83 10.78
CA GLN A 481 -4.54 37.05 10.04
C GLN A 481 -5.88 36.94 9.29
N GLY A 482 -6.41 35.73 9.15
CA GLY A 482 -7.62 35.42 8.40
C GLY A 482 -8.68 34.76 9.26
N ASP A 483 -9.40 33.80 8.70
CA ASP A 483 -10.41 33.02 9.40
C ASP A 483 -10.02 31.54 9.37
N ILE A 484 -9.90 30.93 10.55
CA ILE A 484 -9.60 29.50 10.72
C ILE A 484 -10.63 28.60 10.01
N HIS A 485 -11.85 29.07 9.73
CA HIS A 485 -12.85 28.35 8.95
C HIS A 485 -12.45 28.18 7.48
N THR A 486 -11.53 28.99 6.97
CA THR A 486 -10.96 28.84 5.61
C THR A 486 -9.97 27.68 5.49
N LEU A 487 -9.54 27.12 6.62
CA LEU A 487 -8.70 25.93 6.65
C LEU A 487 -9.55 24.66 6.58
N SER A 488 -9.15 23.75 5.71
CA SER A 488 -9.65 22.38 5.63
C SER A 488 -9.35 21.59 6.92
N ARG A 489 -9.99 20.43 7.06
CA ARG A 489 -9.76 19.54 8.21
C ARG A 489 -8.30 19.07 8.28
N GLY A 490 -7.67 18.76 7.15
CA GLY A 490 -6.27 18.31 7.09
C GLY A 490 -5.27 19.41 7.47
N GLU A 491 -5.52 20.65 7.05
CA GLU A 491 -4.70 21.81 7.44
C GLU A 491 -4.78 22.09 8.95
N LYS A 492 -5.98 21.97 9.54
CA LYS A 492 -6.19 22.10 10.99
C LYS A 492 -5.46 21.00 11.76
N VAL A 493 -5.46 19.77 11.25
CA VAL A 493 -4.68 18.65 11.84
C VAL A 493 -3.19 18.95 11.77
N SER A 494 -2.70 19.50 10.66
CA SER A 494 -1.28 19.86 10.50
C SER A 494 -0.82 20.91 11.53
N LEU A 495 -1.66 21.92 11.78
CA LEU A 495 -1.42 22.90 12.84
C LEU A 495 -1.46 22.26 14.23
N ALA A 496 -2.44 21.40 14.51
CA ALA A 496 -2.52 20.68 15.78
C ALA A 496 -1.27 19.82 16.03
N CYS A 497 -0.79 19.10 15.02
CA CYS A 497 0.43 18.30 15.10
C CYS A 497 1.67 19.15 15.43
N ARG A 498 1.77 20.36 14.87
CA ARG A 498 2.86 21.30 15.18
C ARG A 498 2.75 21.83 16.61
N PHE A 499 1.56 22.25 17.02
CA PHE A 499 1.35 22.90 18.30
C PHE A 499 1.41 21.94 19.49
N LEU A 500 0.98 20.69 19.32
CA LEU A 500 1.05 19.67 20.38
C LEU A 500 2.48 19.39 20.86
N GLN A 501 3.50 19.74 20.08
CA GLN A 501 4.91 19.69 20.51
C GLN A 501 5.22 20.69 21.65
N ASN A 502 4.41 21.74 21.80
CA ASN A 502 4.47 22.70 22.89
C ASN A 502 3.56 22.30 24.07
N GLY A 503 2.87 21.17 23.98
CA GLY A 503 1.95 20.64 24.98
C GLY A 503 0.48 20.84 24.63
N TRP A 504 -0.39 20.14 25.38
CA TRP A 504 -1.83 20.20 25.19
C TRP A 504 -2.40 21.60 25.44
N GLN A 505 -2.04 22.20 26.58
CA GLN A 505 -2.64 23.45 27.04
C GLN A 505 -2.39 24.63 26.07
N PRO A 506 -1.15 24.88 25.58
CA PRO A 506 -0.93 25.95 24.62
C PRO A 506 -1.67 25.70 23.30
N THR A 507 -1.73 24.44 22.84
CA THR A 507 -2.47 24.08 21.63
C THR A 507 -3.96 24.35 21.77
N TRP A 508 -4.52 23.98 22.93
CA TRP A 508 -5.92 24.20 23.26
C TRP A 508 -6.26 25.68 23.24
N GLU A 509 -5.47 26.49 23.95
CA GLU A 509 -5.66 27.94 24.06
C GLU A 509 -5.57 28.63 22.69
N TRP A 510 -4.63 28.20 21.84
CA TRP A 510 -4.52 28.75 20.49
C TRP A 510 -5.76 28.44 19.64
N PHE A 511 -6.27 27.20 19.64
CA PHE A 511 -7.50 26.88 18.90
C PHE A 511 -8.73 27.59 19.47
N GLU A 512 -8.82 27.73 20.79
CA GLU A 512 -9.88 28.50 21.44
C GLU A 512 -9.87 29.97 21.01
N GLU A 513 -8.68 30.58 20.96
CA GLU A 513 -8.48 31.95 20.47
C GLU A 513 -8.90 32.08 19.00
N GLN A 514 -8.44 31.19 18.12
CA GLN A 514 -8.73 31.29 16.68
C GLN A 514 -10.20 31.01 16.32
N PHE A 515 -10.86 30.07 17.01
CA PHE A 515 -12.28 29.79 16.76
C PHE A 515 -13.22 30.78 17.48
N GLY A 516 -12.75 31.47 18.52
CA GLY A 516 -13.51 32.46 19.28
C GLY A 516 -14.89 31.95 19.71
N SER A 517 -15.95 32.69 19.37
CA SER A 517 -17.34 32.32 19.72
C SER A 517 -17.86 31.03 19.05
N THR A 518 -17.15 30.52 18.03
CA THR A 518 -17.49 29.28 17.34
C THR A 518 -16.71 28.07 17.86
N PHE A 519 -15.89 28.25 18.89
CA PHE A 519 -15.12 27.18 19.51
C PHE A 519 -16.05 26.11 20.09
N LYS A 520 -15.79 24.85 19.76
CA LYS A 520 -16.55 23.68 20.23
C LYS A 520 -15.64 22.79 21.07
N PRO A 521 -15.59 22.96 22.40
CA PRO A 521 -14.66 22.25 23.28
C PRO A 521 -14.67 20.73 23.08
N GLU A 522 -15.84 20.10 23.04
CA GLU A 522 -15.93 18.64 22.86
C GLU A 522 -15.36 18.14 21.54
N VAL A 523 -15.51 18.91 20.46
CA VAL A 523 -15.05 18.55 19.12
C VAL A 523 -13.53 18.73 19.03
N THR A 524 -13.01 19.85 19.51
CA THR A 524 -11.57 20.12 19.57
C THR A 524 -10.86 19.09 20.44
N TRP A 525 -11.41 18.77 21.62
CA TRP A 525 -10.85 17.75 22.51
C TRP A 525 -10.76 16.39 21.84
N ARG A 526 -11.83 15.94 21.16
CA ARG A 526 -11.84 14.65 20.46
C ARG A 526 -10.79 14.61 19.35
N ASN A 527 -10.63 15.70 18.60
CA ASN A 527 -9.65 15.77 17.51
C ASN A 527 -8.21 15.77 18.03
N LEU A 528 -7.89 16.57 19.05
CA LEU A 528 -6.55 16.60 19.64
C LEU A 528 -6.21 15.27 20.32
N LYS A 529 -7.16 14.68 21.05
CA LYS A 529 -7.01 13.35 21.65
C LYS A 529 -6.72 12.28 20.61
N GLY A 530 -7.45 12.29 19.49
CA GLY A 530 -7.21 11.35 18.40
C GLY A 530 -5.84 11.48 17.74
N ILE A 531 -5.18 12.64 17.84
CA ILE A 531 -3.81 12.84 17.36
C ILE A 531 -2.81 12.29 18.39
N VAL A 532 -3.02 12.57 19.68
CA VAL A 532 -2.12 12.13 20.77
C VAL A 532 -2.18 10.62 20.98
N GLU A 533 -3.35 10.00 20.91
CA GLU A 533 -3.54 8.55 21.14
C GLU A 533 -3.33 7.69 19.88
N ASN A 534 -2.99 8.28 18.74
CA ASN A 534 -2.76 7.51 17.53
C ASN A 534 -1.37 6.82 17.61
N PRO A 535 -1.31 5.48 17.52
CA PRO A 535 -0.06 4.72 17.62
C PRO A 535 0.96 5.04 16.53
N ASP A 536 0.56 5.69 15.43
CA ASP A 536 1.46 6.15 14.37
C ASP A 536 2.27 7.41 14.77
N PHE A 537 2.01 8.02 15.93
CA PHE A 537 2.67 9.24 16.40
C PHE A 537 3.34 9.11 17.78
N GLU A 538 4.43 8.33 17.87
CA GLU A 538 5.28 8.17 19.08
C GLU A 538 5.81 9.51 19.68
N LYS A 539 5.77 10.61 18.91
CA LYS A 539 6.22 11.95 19.34
C LYS A 539 5.29 12.65 20.35
N TYR A 540 4.12 12.08 20.66
CA TYR A 540 3.14 12.67 21.59
C TYR A 540 2.93 11.86 22.87
N ASP A 541 3.72 10.81 23.10
CA ASP A 541 3.63 9.95 24.30
C ASP A 541 3.79 10.72 25.63
N ASP A 542 4.51 11.86 25.57
CA ASP A 542 4.74 12.75 26.73
C ASP A 542 3.65 13.83 26.90
N VAL A 543 2.60 13.84 26.07
CA VAL A 543 1.52 14.84 26.12
C VAL A 543 0.34 14.32 26.96
N ASP A 544 0.19 14.85 28.17
CA ASP A 544 -0.94 14.50 29.05
C ASP A 544 -2.29 14.99 28.49
N VAL A 545 -3.20 14.07 28.17
CA VAL A 545 -4.56 14.38 27.71
C VAL A 545 -5.46 14.70 28.93
N PRO A 546 -6.01 15.92 29.03
CA PRO A 546 -6.90 16.29 30.14
C PRO A 546 -8.26 15.58 30.03
N PRO A 547 -9.04 15.52 31.12
CA PRO A 547 -10.39 14.97 31.09
C PRO A 547 -11.28 15.70 30.09
N LYS A 548 -12.29 14.99 29.56
CA LYS A 548 -13.23 15.54 28.57
C LYS A 548 -13.90 16.81 29.15
N PRO A 549 -13.87 17.96 28.44
CA PRO A 549 -14.54 19.17 28.87
C PRO A 549 -16.06 18.98 28.87
N THR A 550 -16.73 19.50 29.90
CA THR A 550 -18.19 19.53 30.06
C THR A 550 -18.88 20.59 29.22
#